data_AF-A0A2M8Q9K5-F1
#
_entry.id   AF-A0A2M8Q9K5-F1
#
_cell.length_a   1.000
_cell.length_b   1.000
_cell.length_c   1.000
_cell.angle_alpha   90.00
_cell.angle_beta   90.00
_cell.angle_gamma   90.00
#
_symmetry.space_group_name_H-M   'P 1'
#
loop_
_entity.id
_entity.type
_entity.pdbx_description
1 polymer ?
#
loop_
_entity_poly.entity_id
_entity_poly.type
_entity_poly.pdbx_seq_one_letter_code
_entity_poly.pdbx_strand_id
1 'polypeptide(L)'
;MEAWAHRVEAALNAPERQEARWAALEARGRIEVELWQARRKERFHAAWLDAKSERQLKRVLAWLNQPLPGPAVLLCAHVAGFQYHDGPRVLEHLALGDALTLTHERDNPHDVLAVRIDWHGIKLGYIPRPENADIAARLIMGERLLARIDTLDPEAEPWRQVGFVIETSEALHLGGKQDDPAMRHNPPVG
;
A
#
# COMPACT_ATOMS: atom_id res chain seq x y z
N MET A 1 13.95 -29.38 21.90
CA MET A 1 12.90 -28.35 21.76
C MET A 1 12.61 -28.03 20.29
N GLU A 2 13.62 -27.86 19.44
CA GLU A 2 13.44 -27.62 17.99
C GLU A 2 12.61 -28.68 17.26
N ALA A 3 12.84 -29.97 17.53
CA ALA A 3 12.06 -31.06 16.92
C ALA A 3 10.57 -31.10 17.34
N TRP A 4 10.19 -30.41 18.42
CA TRP A 4 8.79 -30.24 18.81
C TRP A 4 8.19 -29.01 18.14
N ALA A 5 8.94 -27.90 18.07
CA ALA A 5 8.55 -26.72 17.31
C ALA A 5 8.30 -27.04 15.84
N HIS A 6 9.19 -27.78 15.17
CA HIS A 6 9.00 -28.19 13.78
C HIS A 6 7.83 -29.15 13.57
N ARG A 7 7.51 -30.01 14.54
CA ARG A 7 6.34 -30.91 14.45
C ARG A 7 5.03 -30.15 14.66
N VAL A 8 5.02 -29.19 15.57
CA VAL A 8 3.88 -28.30 15.78
C VAL A 8 3.68 -27.42 14.54
N GLU A 9 4.75 -26.86 13.99
CA GLU A 9 4.75 -26.08 12.74
C GLU A 9 4.25 -26.91 11.54
N ALA A 10 4.75 -28.14 11.37
CA ALA A 10 4.30 -29.04 10.30
C ALA A 10 2.81 -29.43 10.45
N ALA A 11 2.34 -29.67 11.68
CA ALA A 11 0.93 -29.98 11.94
C ALA A 11 0.00 -28.76 11.78
N LEU A 12 0.53 -27.55 11.97
CA LEU A 12 -0.17 -26.28 11.75
C LEU A 12 -0.17 -25.86 10.27
N ASN A 13 0.85 -26.26 9.51
CA ASN A 13 1.00 -26.01 8.07
C ASN A 13 0.48 -27.18 7.20
N ALA A 14 -0.20 -28.17 7.79
CA ALA A 14 -0.73 -29.31 7.05
C ALA A 14 -1.76 -28.84 5.99
N PRO A 15 -1.67 -29.32 4.74
CA PRO A 15 -2.50 -28.85 3.62
C PRO A 15 -4.00 -29.04 3.87
N GLU A 16 -4.38 -30.09 4.62
CA GLU A 16 -5.76 -30.39 5.01
C GLU A 16 -6.41 -29.30 5.90
N ARG A 17 -5.59 -28.44 6.55
CA ARG A 17 -6.06 -27.34 7.40
C ARG A 17 -5.95 -25.97 6.73
N GLN A 18 -5.47 -25.92 5.49
CA GLN A 18 -5.20 -24.68 4.76
C GLN A 18 -6.47 -23.86 4.51
N GLU A 19 -7.61 -24.51 4.33
CA GLU A 19 -8.91 -23.87 4.12
C GLU A 19 -9.50 -23.31 5.42
N ALA A 20 -9.50 -24.08 6.50
CA ALA A 20 -9.96 -23.61 7.82
C ALA A 20 -9.07 -22.49 8.39
N ARG A 21 -7.74 -22.58 8.16
CA ARG A 21 -6.79 -21.52 8.53
C ARG A 21 -7.02 -20.25 7.74
N TRP A 22 -7.38 -20.36 6.46
CA TRP A 22 -7.71 -19.21 5.64
C TRP A 22 -9.06 -18.62 5.98
N ALA A 23 -10.08 -19.43 6.21
CA ALA A 23 -11.35 -18.93 6.73
C ALA A 23 -11.15 -18.18 8.06
N ALA A 24 -10.26 -18.68 8.93
CA ALA A 24 -9.88 -17.99 10.16
C ALA A 24 -9.02 -16.74 9.93
N LEU A 25 -8.15 -16.69 8.92
CA LEU A 25 -7.35 -15.52 8.55
C LEU A 25 -8.12 -14.49 7.73
N GLU A 26 -9.16 -14.89 7.02
CA GLU A 26 -10.09 -14.03 6.30
C GLU A 26 -11.12 -13.46 7.28
N ALA A 27 -11.58 -14.26 8.25
CA ALA A 27 -12.34 -13.79 9.40
C ALA A 27 -11.49 -12.89 10.29
N ARG A 28 -10.22 -13.25 10.57
CA ARG A 28 -9.27 -12.40 11.28
C ARG A 28 -8.92 -11.18 10.44
N GLY A 29 -8.73 -11.28 9.14
CA GLY A 29 -8.46 -10.15 8.25
C GLY A 29 -9.63 -9.19 8.20
N ARG A 30 -10.88 -9.70 8.14
CA ARG A 30 -12.11 -8.92 8.33
C ARG A 30 -12.16 -8.29 9.73
N ILE A 31 -11.89 -9.05 10.79
CA ILE A 31 -11.88 -8.54 12.17
C ILE A 31 -10.71 -7.58 12.42
N GLU A 32 -9.56 -7.74 11.78
CA GLU A 32 -8.33 -6.96 11.95
C GLU A 32 -8.42 -5.69 11.12
N VAL A 33 -9.04 -5.74 9.92
CA VAL A 33 -9.51 -4.57 9.19
C VAL A 33 -10.65 -3.89 9.94
N GLU A 34 -11.62 -4.58 10.52
CA GLU A 34 -12.72 -3.97 11.29
C GLU A 34 -12.21 -3.34 12.59
N LEU A 35 -11.32 -4.02 13.31
CA LEU A 35 -10.64 -3.51 14.50
C LEU A 35 -9.66 -2.41 14.12
N TRP A 36 -9.02 -2.46 12.95
CA TRP A 36 -8.18 -1.38 12.44
C TRP A 36 -9.02 -0.20 11.97
N GLN A 37 -10.16 -0.40 11.32
CA GLN A 37 -11.11 0.64 10.92
C GLN A 37 -11.79 1.25 12.16
N ALA A 38 -12.06 0.45 13.19
CA ALA A 38 -12.55 0.90 14.49
C ALA A 38 -11.46 1.67 15.25
N ARG A 39 -10.23 1.14 15.31
CA ARG A 39 -9.05 1.84 15.88
C ARG A 39 -8.64 3.04 15.04
N ARG A 40 -8.88 3.07 13.74
CA ARG A 40 -8.63 4.19 12.82
C ARG A 40 -9.72 5.23 13.00
N LYS A 41 -10.99 4.85 13.16
CA LYS A 41 -12.05 5.76 13.64
C LYS A 41 -11.69 6.32 15.01
N GLU A 42 -11.22 5.53 15.95
CA GLU A 42 -10.79 6.01 17.28
C GLU A 42 -9.51 6.87 17.25
N ARG A 43 -8.49 6.48 16.47
CA ARG A 43 -7.23 7.23 16.31
C ARG A 43 -7.37 8.48 15.44
N PHE A 44 -8.29 8.52 14.47
CA PHE A 44 -8.61 9.74 13.73
C PHE A 44 -9.61 10.63 14.49
N HIS A 45 -10.54 10.07 15.29
CA HIS A 45 -11.41 10.88 16.16
C HIS A 45 -10.66 11.47 17.37
N ALA A 46 -9.56 10.88 17.80
CA ALA A 46 -8.59 11.56 18.66
C ALA A 46 -7.72 12.48 17.80
N ALA A 47 -8.28 13.60 17.36
CA ALA A 47 -7.65 14.68 16.59
C ALA A 47 -6.12 14.74 16.76
N TRP A 48 -5.38 14.07 15.87
CA TRP A 48 -3.94 13.89 16.03
C TRP A 48 -3.14 15.16 15.71
N LEU A 49 -3.76 16.10 14.99
CA LEU A 49 -3.25 17.46 14.80
C LEU A 49 -4.41 18.41 15.09
N ASP A 50 -4.25 19.27 16.08
CA ASP A 50 -5.13 20.43 16.18
C ASP A 50 -4.93 21.34 14.95
N ALA A 51 -5.88 22.24 14.68
CA ALA A 51 -5.84 23.10 13.49
C ALA A 51 -4.56 23.96 13.37
N LYS A 52 -3.85 24.24 14.46
CA LYS A 52 -2.56 24.92 14.43
C LYS A 52 -1.45 23.97 13.97
N SER A 53 -1.36 22.78 14.57
CA SER A 53 -0.38 21.76 14.18
C SER A 53 -0.57 21.31 12.72
N GLU A 54 -1.81 21.18 12.24
CA GLU A 54 -2.10 20.86 10.83
C GLU A 54 -1.59 21.97 9.88
N ARG A 55 -1.83 23.25 10.24
CA ARG A 55 -1.32 24.40 9.46
C ARG A 55 0.21 24.46 9.48
N GLN A 56 0.84 24.16 10.61
CA GLN A 56 2.30 24.13 10.73
C GLN A 56 2.90 23.01 9.89
N LEU A 57 2.31 21.80 9.94
CA LEU A 57 2.74 20.68 9.11
C LEU A 57 2.58 20.98 7.62
N LYS A 58 1.45 21.54 7.19
CA LYS A 58 1.22 21.99 5.80
C LYS A 58 2.32 22.94 5.33
N ARG A 59 2.75 23.88 6.18
CA ARG A 59 3.84 24.82 5.86
C ARG A 59 5.20 24.12 5.78
N VAL A 60 5.50 23.20 6.68
CA VAL A 60 6.76 22.43 6.65
C VAL A 60 6.81 21.55 5.41
N LEU A 61 5.74 20.86 5.07
CA LEU A 61 5.65 20.05 3.85
C LEU A 61 5.80 20.90 2.59
N ALA A 62 5.15 22.07 2.53
CA ALA A 62 5.33 23.02 1.44
C ALA A 62 6.79 23.52 1.34
N TRP A 63 7.45 23.76 2.48
CA TRP A 63 8.87 24.14 2.51
C TRP A 63 9.79 23.01 2.02
N LEU A 64 9.45 21.77 2.33
CA LEU A 64 10.16 20.57 1.87
C LEU A 64 9.80 20.18 0.43
N ASN A 65 8.92 20.94 -0.25
CA ASN A 65 8.36 20.61 -1.56
C ASN A 65 7.70 19.20 -1.60
N GLN A 66 7.14 18.78 -0.47
CA GLN A 66 6.46 17.50 -0.30
C GLN A 66 4.95 17.74 -0.40
N PRO A 67 4.26 17.28 -1.44
CA PRO A 67 2.81 17.38 -1.51
C PRO A 67 2.18 16.53 -0.39
N LEU A 68 1.11 17.02 0.22
CA LEU A 68 0.29 16.16 1.07
C LEU A 68 -0.24 15.01 0.20
N PRO A 69 -0.12 13.75 0.65
CA PRO A 69 -0.72 12.62 -0.05
C PRO A 69 -2.21 12.91 -0.24
N GLY A 70 -2.71 12.76 -1.47
CA GLY A 70 -4.13 12.95 -1.75
C GLY A 70 -5.00 11.99 -0.92
N PRO A 71 -6.31 12.23 -0.79
CA PRO A 71 -7.21 11.37 -0.01
C PRO A 71 -7.27 9.91 -0.50
N ALA A 72 -6.74 9.66 -1.69
CA ALA A 72 -6.60 8.37 -2.34
C ALA A 72 -5.43 7.52 -1.84
N VAL A 73 -4.43 8.14 -1.22
CA VAL A 73 -3.20 7.48 -0.83
C VAL A 73 -3.45 6.62 0.41
N LEU A 74 -3.14 5.34 0.28
CA LEU A 74 -3.26 4.34 1.33
C LEU A 74 -1.94 4.15 2.08
N LEU A 75 -0.81 4.17 1.36
CA LEU A 75 0.51 3.91 1.93
C LEU A 75 1.61 4.60 1.11
N CYS A 76 2.56 5.22 1.79
CA CYS A 76 3.88 5.60 1.26
C CYS A 76 4.93 4.88 2.10
N ALA A 77 5.83 4.12 1.48
CA ALA A 77 6.86 3.34 2.17
C ALA A 77 8.04 3.04 1.24
N HIS A 78 9.02 2.28 1.73
CA HIS A 78 10.12 1.76 0.90
C HIS A 78 10.00 0.25 0.73
N VAL A 79 10.50 -0.27 -0.39
CA VAL A 79 10.45 -1.71 -0.68
C VAL A 79 11.25 -2.48 0.36
N ALA A 80 10.57 -3.35 1.12
CA ALA A 80 11.21 -4.19 2.11
C ALA A 80 11.94 -5.36 1.43
N GLY A 81 13.14 -5.64 1.91
CA GLY A 81 13.97 -6.74 1.41
C GLY A 81 14.52 -6.50 0.01
N PHE A 82 14.49 -5.26 -0.50
CA PHE A 82 14.97 -4.88 -1.83
C PHE A 82 16.33 -5.52 -2.15
N GLN A 83 17.31 -5.37 -1.25
CA GLN A 83 18.66 -5.89 -1.43
C GLN A 83 18.80 -7.42 -1.50
N TYR A 84 17.77 -8.18 -1.11
CA TYR A 84 17.79 -9.64 -1.08
C TYR A 84 17.04 -10.28 -2.26
N HIS A 85 16.53 -9.47 -3.17
CA HIS A 85 15.76 -9.90 -4.34
C HIS A 85 16.40 -9.40 -5.64
N ASP A 86 15.68 -9.45 -6.75
CA ASP A 86 16.19 -9.00 -8.05
C ASP A 86 16.22 -7.46 -8.18
N GLY A 87 15.73 -6.73 -7.17
CA GLY A 87 15.68 -5.26 -7.14
C GLY A 87 17.01 -4.56 -7.48
N PRO A 88 18.14 -4.87 -6.81
CA PRO A 88 19.43 -4.26 -7.09
C PRO A 88 19.90 -4.44 -8.54
N ARG A 89 19.49 -5.53 -9.21
CA ARG A 89 19.87 -5.79 -10.61
C ARG A 89 19.16 -4.88 -11.60
N VAL A 90 17.99 -4.37 -11.22
CA VAL A 90 17.15 -3.53 -12.06
C VAL A 90 17.11 -2.08 -11.61
N LEU A 91 17.80 -1.71 -10.53
CA LEU A 91 17.76 -0.38 -9.92
C LEU A 91 18.03 0.74 -10.94
N GLU A 92 19.02 0.58 -11.82
CA GLU A 92 19.36 1.56 -12.87
C GLU A 92 18.28 1.71 -13.96
N HIS A 93 17.35 0.76 -14.04
CA HIS A 93 16.25 0.75 -15.02
C HIS A 93 14.93 1.24 -14.43
N LEU A 94 14.85 1.41 -13.11
CA LEU A 94 13.66 1.94 -12.45
C LEU A 94 13.54 3.45 -12.70
N ALA A 95 12.32 3.92 -12.92
CA ALA A 95 12.02 5.33 -13.04
C ALA A 95 10.92 5.76 -12.04
N LEU A 96 10.95 7.04 -11.66
CA LEU A 96 9.87 7.64 -10.88
C LEU A 96 8.56 7.54 -11.67
N GLY A 97 7.50 7.12 -11.00
CA GLY A 97 6.18 6.91 -11.60
C GLY A 97 5.97 5.52 -12.22
N ASP A 98 7.00 4.67 -12.26
CA ASP A 98 6.85 3.31 -12.79
C ASP A 98 5.79 2.53 -12.03
N ALA A 99 4.93 1.84 -12.79
CA ALA A 99 3.85 1.05 -12.25
C ALA A 99 4.40 -0.22 -11.58
N LEU A 100 3.85 -0.54 -10.42
CA LEU A 100 4.18 -1.71 -9.64
C LEU A 100 2.96 -2.63 -9.56
N THR A 101 3.22 -3.94 -9.61
CA THR A 101 2.21 -4.96 -9.38
C THR A 101 2.30 -5.45 -7.94
N LEU A 102 1.15 -5.51 -7.27
CA LEU A 102 1.02 -6.02 -5.92
C LEU A 102 0.39 -7.41 -5.95
N THR A 103 1.07 -8.41 -5.36
CA THR A 103 0.57 -9.78 -5.28
C THR A 103 0.54 -10.24 -3.84
N HIS A 104 -0.64 -10.57 -3.30
CA HIS A 104 -0.73 -11.21 -1.99
C HIS A 104 -0.27 -12.68 -2.07
N GLU A 105 0.72 -13.04 -1.26
CA GLU A 105 1.29 -14.40 -1.22
C GLU A 105 0.80 -15.15 0.03
N ARG A 106 -0.43 -15.69 -0.04
CA ARG A 106 -1.07 -16.45 1.06
C ARG A 106 -0.19 -17.58 1.65
N ASP A 107 0.56 -18.25 0.78
CA ASP A 107 1.35 -19.43 1.15
C ASP A 107 2.82 -19.07 1.48
N ASN A 108 3.13 -17.78 1.67
CA ASN A 108 4.45 -17.36 2.11
C ASN A 108 4.74 -17.94 3.51
N PRO A 109 5.84 -18.68 3.69
CA PRO A 109 6.11 -19.42 4.94
C PRO A 109 6.46 -18.49 6.11
N HIS A 110 6.86 -17.25 5.84
CA HIS A 110 7.29 -16.31 6.88
C HIS A 110 6.17 -15.37 7.32
N ASP A 111 5.30 -14.99 6.40
CA ASP A 111 4.21 -14.05 6.66
C ASP A 111 3.03 -14.28 5.71
N VAL A 112 1.91 -14.75 6.26
CA VAL A 112 0.67 -15.00 5.51
C VAL A 112 0.02 -13.73 4.97
N LEU A 113 0.44 -12.54 5.44
CA LEU A 113 0.02 -11.24 4.94
C LEU A 113 1.02 -10.61 3.97
N ALA A 114 2.06 -11.36 3.56
CA ALA A 114 3.06 -10.86 2.63
C ALA A 114 2.40 -10.39 1.33
N VAL A 115 2.72 -9.14 0.95
CA VAL A 115 2.36 -8.57 -0.34
C VAL A 115 3.65 -8.31 -1.11
N ARG A 116 3.88 -9.11 -2.14
CA ARG A 116 5.02 -8.97 -3.05
C ARG A 116 4.82 -7.76 -3.96
N ILE A 117 5.91 -7.06 -4.20
CA ILE A 117 6.01 -5.93 -5.12
C ILE A 117 6.85 -6.36 -6.32
N ASP A 118 6.25 -6.29 -7.51
CA ASP A 118 6.90 -6.62 -8.78
C ASP A 118 6.93 -5.39 -9.71
N TRP A 119 8.03 -5.22 -10.45
CA TRP A 119 8.15 -4.26 -11.56
C TRP A 119 8.39 -5.03 -12.85
N HIS A 120 7.51 -4.88 -13.85
CA HIS A 120 7.57 -5.67 -15.10
C HIS A 120 7.72 -7.20 -14.88
N GLY A 121 7.09 -7.72 -13.82
CA GLY A 121 7.17 -9.14 -13.44
C GLY A 121 8.46 -9.52 -12.69
N ILE A 122 9.36 -8.58 -12.45
CA ILE A 122 10.60 -8.77 -11.68
C ILE A 122 10.31 -8.43 -10.22
N LYS A 123 10.60 -9.37 -9.32
CA LYS A 123 10.40 -9.20 -7.88
C LYS A 123 11.37 -8.18 -7.31
N LEU A 124 10.85 -7.04 -6.90
CA LEU A 124 11.62 -6.02 -6.19
C LEU A 124 11.70 -6.33 -4.69
N GLY A 125 10.62 -6.85 -4.11
CA GLY A 125 10.57 -7.18 -2.69
C GLY A 125 9.14 -7.24 -2.17
N TYR A 126 8.90 -6.67 -0.99
CA TYR A 126 7.60 -6.72 -0.33
C TYR A 126 7.19 -5.39 0.28
N ILE A 127 5.91 -5.25 0.58
CA ILE A 127 5.43 -4.23 1.52
C ILE A 127 5.98 -4.55 2.91
N PRO A 128 6.50 -3.56 3.67
CA PRO A 128 7.02 -3.84 5.00
C PRO A 128 5.93 -4.39 5.93
N ARG A 129 6.36 -5.30 6.80
CA ARG A 129 5.46 -6.12 7.64
C ARG A 129 4.51 -5.31 8.54
N PRO A 130 4.93 -4.18 9.16
CA PRO A 130 4.01 -3.39 9.98
C PRO A 130 2.83 -2.77 9.19
N GLU A 131 2.99 -2.56 7.88
CA GLU A 131 2.04 -1.86 7.03
C GLU A 131 1.27 -2.79 6.07
N ASN A 132 1.68 -4.05 5.91
CA ASN A 132 1.13 -4.94 4.88
C ASN A 132 -0.31 -5.42 5.13
N ALA A 133 -0.80 -5.38 6.38
CA ALA A 133 -2.08 -5.99 6.74
C ALA A 133 -3.29 -5.35 6.04
N ASP A 134 -3.37 -4.01 5.99
CA ASP A 134 -4.48 -3.30 5.31
C ASP A 134 -4.44 -3.57 3.81
N ILE A 135 -3.25 -3.53 3.21
CA ILE A 135 -3.07 -3.76 1.78
C ILE A 135 -3.43 -5.20 1.39
N ALA A 136 -2.96 -6.19 2.17
CA ALA A 136 -3.29 -7.60 1.95
C ALA A 136 -4.80 -7.82 2.01
N ALA A 137 -5.48 -7.26 3.01
CA ALA A 137 -6.92 -7.43 3.14
C ALA A 137 -7.71 -6.81 1.98
N ARG A 138 -7.31 -5.62 1.49
CA ARG A 138 -7.91 -4.98 0.31
C ARG A 138 -7.75 -5.83 -0.94
N LEU A 139 -6.56 -6.38 -1.17
CA LEU A 139 -6.30 -7.30 -2.29
C LEU A 139 -7.15 -8.57 -2.19
N ILE A 140 -7.27 -9.15 -0.99
CA ILE A 140 -8.10 -10.34 -0.72
C ILE A 140 -9.58 -10.05 -1.01
N MET A 141 -10.06 -8.85 -0.68
CA MET A 141 -11.43 -8.39 -0.99
C MET A 141 -11.62 -8.05 -2.48
N GLY A 142 -10.58 -8.15 -3.31
CA GLY A 142 -10.62 -7.85 -4.74
C GLY A 142 -10.58 -6.36 -5.07
N GLU A 143 -10.19 -5.50 -4.13
CA GLU A 143 -10.02 -4.08 -4.39
C GLU A 143 -8.87 -3.85 -5.37
N ARG A 144 -9.11 -2.98 -6.36
CA ARG A 144 -8.09 -2.58 -7.33
C ARG A 144 -7.25 -1.44 -6.77
N LEU A 145 -6.01 -1.76 -6.42
CA LEU A 145 -5.00 -0.82 -5.94
C LEU A 145 -4.05 -0.44 -7.07
N LEU A 146 -3.61 0.81 -7.06
CA LEU A 146 -2.57 1.32 -7.93
C LEU A 146 -1.31 1.51 -7.09
N ALA A 147 -0.18 0.98 -7.56
CA ALA A 147 1.11 1.18 -6.93
C ALA A 147 2.11 1.75 -7.94
N ARG A 148 2.93 2.68 -7.50
CA ARG A 148 4.02 3.24 -8.32
C ARG A 148 5.24 3.58 -7.48
N ILE A 149 6.38 3.69 -8.15
CA ILE A 149 7.59 4.26 -7.55
C ILE A 149 7.39 5.76 -7.34
N ASP A 150 7.60 6.25 -6.12
CA ASP A 150 7.49 7.67 -5.77
C ASP A 150 8.84 8.30 -5.39
N THR A 151 9.83 7.47 -5.06
CA THR A 151 11.16 7.90 -4.64
C THR A 151 12.21 6.92 -5.16
N LEU A 152 13.31 7.42 -5.70
CA LEU A 152 14.49 6.65 -6.05
C LEU A 152 15.73 7.38 -5.56
N ASP A 153 16.53 6.70 -4.74
CA ASP A 153 17.80 7.22 -4.24
C ASP A 153 18.83 6.08 -4.22
N PRO A 154 19.56 5.85 -5.34
CA PRO A 154 20.53 4.77 -5.43
C PRO A 154 21.66 4.83 -4.39
N GLU A 155 21.98 6.04 -3.90
CA GLU A 155 23.05 6.27 -2.92
C GLU A 155 22.57 6.10 -1.46
N ALA A 156 21.27 5.96 -1.24
CA ALA A 156 20.72 5.69 0.08
C ALA A 156 21.08 4.27 0.57
N GLU A 157 20.87 4.06 1.87
CA GLU A 157 20.90 2.73 2.46
C GLU A 157 20.01 1.76 1.67
N PRO A 158 20.38 0.48 1.50
CA PRO A 158 19.69 -0.43 0.58
C PRO A 158 18.17 -0.57 0.79
N TRP A 159 17.70 -0.45 2.04
CA TRP A 159 16.28 -0.49 2.39
C TRP A 159 15.53 0.84 2.18
N ARG A 160 16.21 1.87 1.65
CA ARG A 160 15.67 3.19 1.31
C ARG A 160 15.88 3.58 -0.16
N GLN A 161 16.47 2.71 -0.97
CA GLN A 161 16.77 3.04 -2.37
C GLN A 161 15.52 3.21 -3.24
N VAL A 162 14.44 2.50 -2.91
CA VAL A 162 13.19 2.52 -3.69
C VAL A 162 12.00 2.77 -2.78
N GLY A 163 11.40 3.94 -2.92
CA GLY A 163 10.12 4.33 -2.33
C GLY A 163 8.97 4.00 -3.27
N PHE A 164 7.82 3.69 -2.68
CA PHE A 164 6.58 3.47 -3.41
C PHE A 164 5.39 4.09 -2.70
N VAL A 165 4.37 4.39 -3.50
CA VAL A 165 3.05 4.82 -3.04
C VAL A 165 1.97 3.86 -3.54
N ILE A 166 0.98 3.61 -2.70
CA ILE A 166 -0.23 2.84 -3.03
C ILE A 166 -1.45 3.74 -2.90
N GLU A 167 -2.32 3.71 -3.90
CA GLU A 167 -3.56 4.48 -3.99
C GLU A 167 -4.74 3.60 -4.37
N THR A 168 -5.96 4.04 -4.02
CA THR A 168 -7.18 3.43 -4.54
C THR A 168 -7.41 3.83 -5.99
N SER A 169 -7.89 2.89 -6.82
CA SER A 169 -8.20 3.18 -8.23
C SER A 169 -9.41 4.12 -8.41
N GLU A 170 -10.31 4.23 -7.42
CA GLU A 170 -11.47 5.13 -7.46
C GLU A 170 -11.08 6.62 -7.57
N ALA A 171 -9.88 6.99 -7.14
CA ALA A 171 -9.40 8.35 -7.14
C ALA A 171 -9.20 8.95 -8.55
N LEU A 172 -8.96 8.12 -9.56
CA LEU A 172 -8.84 8.59 -10.94
C LEU A 172 -10.20 8.95 -11.56
N HIS A 173 -11.32 8.47 -11.01
CA HIS A 173 -12.66 8.80 -11.51
C HIS A 173 -13.17 10.17 -11.03
N LEU A 174 -12.58 10.74 -9.97
CA LEU A 174 -13.00 12.03 -9.39
C LEU A 174 -12.24 13.24 -9.96
N GLY A 175 -11.23 13.04 -10.82
CA GLY A 175 -10.46 14.11 -11.48
C GLY A 175 -10.94 14.49 -12.89
N GLY A 176 -11.97 13.84 -13.42
CA GLY A 176 -12.38 13.92 -14.82
C GLY A 176 -13.63 14.76 -15.13
N LYS A 177 -14.09 15.62 -14.22
CA LYS A 177 -15.16 16.60 -14.54
C LYS A 177 -14.53 17.96 -14.79
N GLN A 178 -14.03 18.14 -16.00
CA GLN A 178 -13.71 19.45 -16.55
C GLN A 178 -15.05 20.16 -16.75
N ASP A 179 -15.37 21.11 -15.87
CA ASP A 179 -16.45 22.07 -16.09
C ASP A 179 -16.09 22.86 -17.35
N ASP A 180 -16.79 22.56 -18.45
CA ASP A 180 -16.71 23.31 -19.70
C ASP A 180 -17.57 24.58 -19.56
N PRO A 181 -16.99 25.79 -19.41
CA PRO A 181 -17.75 27.01 -19.25
C PRO A 181 -17.95 27.66 -20.62
N ALA A 182 -18.62 26.97 -21.54
CA ALA A 182 -18.82 27.48 -22.90
C ALA A 182 -20.16 27.08 -23.54
N MET A 183 -21.27 27.15 -22.80
CA MET A 183 -22.60 27.32 -23.41
C MET A 183 -23.48 28.23 -22.56
N ARG A 184 -23.25 29.55 -22.66
CA ARG A 184 -24.28 30.55 -22.37
C ARG A 184 -24.79 31.12 -23.69
N HIS A 185 -26.03 30.78 -23.95
CA HIS A 185 -27.02 31.37 -24.84
C HIS A 185 -26.61 32.62 -25.64
N ASN A 186 -26.67 32.47 -26.96
CA ASN A 186 -26.99 33.57 -27.88
C ASN A 186 -28.52 33.80 -27.81
N PRO A 187 -29.03 35.05 -27.72
CA PRO A 187 -30.47 35.29 -27.81
C PRO A 187 -30.93 35.22 -29.27
N PRO A 188 -32.19 34.83 -29.55
CA PRO A 188 -32.72 34.99 -30.89
C PRO A 188 -33.05 36.47 -31.12
N VAL A 189 -32.53 37.00 -32.24
CA VAL A 189 -33.06 38.19 -32.89
C VAL A 189 -34.25 37.73 -33.74
N GLY A 190 -35.43 38.29 -33.47
CA GLY A 190 -36.68 38.01 -34.19
C GLY A 190 -37.87 38.54 -33.41
#